data_AF-A0A8T4M435-F1
#
_entry.id   AF-A0A8T4M435-F1
#
_cell.length_a   1.000
_cell.length_b   1.000
_cell.length_c   1.000
_cell.angle_alpha   90.00
_cell.angle_beta   90.00
_cell.angle_gamma   90.00
#
_symmetry.space_group_name_H-M   'P 1'
#
loop_
_entity.id
_entity.type
_entity.pdbx_description
1 polymer ?
#
loop_
_entity_poly.entity_id
_entity_poly.type
_entity_poly.pdbx_seq_one_letter_code
_entity_poly.pdbx_strand_id
1 'polypeptide(L)' 'MAIKPVCDKCGKELNDFGAILLSPPDDGKVKKFHLCKDCYEGIIRDFR' A
#
# COMPACT_ATOMS: atom_id res chain seq x y z
N MET A 1 -18.31 -2.94 -12.35
CA MET A 1 -16.85 -2.96 -12.62
C MET A 1 -16.15 -2.90 -11.27
N ALA A 2 -15.57 -3.99 -10.81
CA ALA A 2 -14.80 -3.99 -9.56
C ALA A 2 -13.51 -3.20 -9.81
N ILE A 3 -13.38 -2.02 -9.20
CA ILE A 3 -12.16 -1.21 -9.26
C ILE A 3 -11.09 -2.06 -8.56
N LYS A 4 -10.25 -2.73 -9.35
CA LYS A 4 -9.14 -3.49 -8.79
C LYS A 4 -8.19 -2.50 -8.12
N PRO A 5 -7.86 -2.69 -6.84
CA PRO A 5 -6.91 -1.81 -6.20
C PRO A 5 -5.58 -1.87 -6.96
N VAL A 6 -4.93 -0.72 -7.14
CA VAL A 6 -3.61 -0.63 -7.79
C VAL A 6 -2.59 -0.32 -6.71
N CYS A 7 -1.41 -0.91 -6.80
CA CYS A 7 -0.33 -0.60 -5.88
C CYS A 7 0.17 0.83 -6.12
N ASP A 8 0.09 1.68 -5.10
CA ASP A 8 0.54 3.08 -5.13
C ASP A 8 2.06 3.20 -5.34
N LYS A 9 2.84 2.15 -5.04
CA LYS A 9 4.31 2.16 -5.18
C LYS A 9 4.80 1.69 -6.55
N CYS A 10 4.20 0.63 -7.11
CA CYS A 10 4.69 0.01 -8.35
C CYS A 10 3.71 0.13 -9.53
N GLY A 11 2.52 0.69 -9.32
CA GLY A 11 1.51 0.87 -10.35
C GLY A 11 0.88 -0.42 -10.88
N LYS A 12 1.21 -1.59 -10.29
CA LYS A 12 0.65 -2.88 -10.71
C LYS A 12 -0.73 -3.09 -10.11
N GLU A 13 -1.64 -3.71 -10.88
CA GLU A 13 -2.92 -4.19 -10.37
C GLU A 13 -2.71 -5.21 -9.24
N LEU A 14 -3.35 -4.98 -8.10
CA LEU A 14 -3.40 -5.94 -6.99
C LEU A 14 -4.39 -7.04 -7.38
N ASN A 15 -3.86 -8.17 -7.85
CA ASN A 15 -4.64 -9.40 -8.04
C ASN A 15 -4.87 -10.15 -6.72
N ASP A 16 -4.17 -9.77 -5.64
CA ASP A 16 -4.22 -10.41 -4.34
C ASP A 16 -4.23 -9.36 -3.21
N PHE A 17 -4.73 -9.72 -2.04
CA PHE A 17 -4.76 -8.81 -0.88
C PHE A 17 -3.33 -8.51 -0.42
N GLY A 18 -2.90 -7.26 -0.62
CA GLY A 18 -1.61 -6.75 -0.19
C GLY A 18 -1.65 -6.10 1.19
N ALA A 19 -0.82 -5.08 1.41
CA ALA A 19 -0.80 -4.28 2.63
C ALA A 19 -1.43 -2.90 2.41
N ILE A 20 -1.99 -2.33 3.47
CA ILE A 20 -2.40 -0.92 3.52
C ILE A 20 -1.44 -0.20 4.45
N LEU A 21 -0.71 0.78 3.93
CA LEU A 21 0.12 1.68 4.72
C LEU A 21 -0.70 2.91 5.10
N LEU A 22 -0.66 3.30 6.37
CA LEU A 22 -1.30 4.50 6.87
C LEU A 22 -0.23 5.51 7.26
N SER A 23 -0.32 6.73 6.75
CA SER A 23 0.53 7.82 7.23
C SER A 23 0.13 8.21 8.67
N PRO A 24 1.03 8.88 9.40
CA PRO A 24 0.64 9.64 10.58
C PRO A 24 -0.56 10.56 10.27
N PRO A 25 -1.43 10.80 11.25
CA PRO A 25 -2.52 11.74 11.09
C PRO A 25 -1.98 13.15 10.90
N ASP A 26 -2.43 13.83 9.84
CA ASP A 26 -2.16 15.23 9.54
C ASP A 26 -3.50 15.96 9.53
N ASP A 27 -3.71 16.90 10.45
CA ASP A 27 -4.97 17.63 10.63
C ASP A 27 -6.21 16.70 10.72
N GLY A 28 -6.07 15.57 11.45
CA GLY A 28 -7.12 14.57 11.61
C GLY A 28 -7.38 13.70 10.36
N LYS A 29 -6.59 13.84 9.29
CA LYS A 29 -6.68 13.02 8.07
C LYS A 29 -5.50 12.06 7.97
N VAL A 30 -5.76 10.84 7.54
CA VAL A 30 -4.73 9.82 7.27
C VAL A 30 -4.66 9.52 5.78
N LYS A 31 -3.45 9.47 5.23
CA LYS A 31 -3.23 9.01 3.85
C LYS A 31 -3.10 7.49 3.87
N LYS A 32 -3.91 6.83 3.05
CA LYS A 32 -3.88 5.37 2.85
C LYS A 32 -3.16 5.06 1.54
N PHE A 33 -2.21 4.15 1.59
CA PHE A 33 -1.48 3.66 0.41
C PHE A 33 -1.69 2.15 0.29
N HIS A 34 -2.12 1.69 -0.88
CA HIS A 34 -2.26 0.27 -1.17
C HIS A 34 -0.93 -0.24 -1.72
N LEU A 35 -0.40 -1.28 -1.12
CA LEU A 35 0.88 -1.87 -1.49
C LEU A 35 0.69 -3.33 -1.85
N CYS A 36 1.30 -3.79 -2.93
CA CYS A 36 1.38 -5.23 -3.22
C CYS A 36 2.32 -5.92 -2.21
N LYS A 37 2.19 -7.25 -2.09
CA LYS A 37 3.01 -8.06 -1.17
C LYS A 37 4.51 -7.82 -1.39
N ASP A 38 4.97 -7.81 -2.64
CA ASP A 38 6.39 -7.54 -2.96
C ASP A 38 6.85 -6.16 -2.47
N CYS A 39 6.02 -5.13 -2.66
CA CYS A 39 6.35 -3.77 -2.23
C CYS A 39 6.38 -3.65 -0.71
N TYR A 40 5.47 -4.35 -0.04
CA TYR A 40 5.40 -4.41 1.41
C TYR A 40 6.60 -5.16 2.01
N GLU A 41 6.96 -6.33 1.47
CA GLU A 41 8.13 -7.09 1.91
C GLU A 41 9.43 -6.30 1.75
N GLY A 42 9.58 -5.57 0.64
CA GLY A 42 10.72 -4.68 0.44
C GLY A 42 10.80 -3.55 1.48
N ILE A 43 9.66 -3.04 1.93
CA ILE A 43 9.60 -2.01 2.98
C ILE A 43 9.94 -2.62 4.34
N ILE A 44 9.33 -3.75 4.72
CA ILE A 44 9.63 -4.37 6.03
C ILE A 44 11.11 -4.74 6.15
N ARG A 45 11.74 -5.17 5.06
CA ARG A 45 13.18 -5.46 5.04
C ARG A 45 14.05 -4.24 5.36
N ASP A 46 13.61 -3.04 5.00
CA ASP A 46 14.33 -1.78 5.26
C ASP A 46 14.08 -1.27 6.69
N PHE A 47 12.93 -1.60 7.28
CA PHE A 47 12.57 -1.24 8.66
C PHE A 47 13.16 -2.18 9.74
N ARG A 48 13.80 -3.29 9.34
CA ARG A 48 14.33 -4.32 10.25
C ARG A 48 15.82 -4.13 10.51
#